data_AF-A0A431HUH4-F1
#
_entry.id   AF-A0A431HUH4-F1
#
_cell.length_a   1.000
_cell.length_b   1.000
_cell.length_c   1.000
_cell.angle_alpha   90.00
_cell.angle_beta   90.00
_cell.angle_gamma   90.00
#
_symmetry.space_group_name_H-M   'P 1'
#
loop_
_entity.id
_entity.type
_entity.pdbx_description
1 polymer ?
#
loop_
_entity_poly.entity_id
_entity_poly.type
_entity_poly.pdbx_seq_one_letter_code
_entity_poly.pdbx_strand_id
1 'polypeptide(L)' 'ISMDLSGLTADDAKRMIDFASGLTFGLQGTIERIGGKVFLLTPKGVEVAASVRSSLIS' A
#
# COMPACT_ATOMS: atom_id res chain seq x y z
N ILE A 1 7.10 -0.85 -0.26
CA ILE A 1 6.70 -2.00 0.58
C ILE A 1 5.32 -2.45 0.15
N SER A 2 5.14 -3.71 -0.25
CA SER A 2 3.82 -4.26 -0.60
C SER A 2 3.10 -4.79 0.64
N MET A 3 1.80 -4.53 0.72
CA MET A 3 0.93 -4.97 1.81
C MET A 3 -0.30 -5.67 1.20
N ASP A 4 -0.39 -6.99 1.35
CA ASP A 4 -1.54 -7.78 0.92
C ASP A 4 -2.50 -8.03 2.08
N LEU A 5 -3.73 -7.54 1.94
CA LEU A 5 -4.80 -7.67 2.92
C LEU A 5 -5.91 -8.62 2.46
N SER A 6 -5.66 -9.46 1.43
CA SER A 6 -6.66 -10.35 0.83
C SER A 6 -7.25 -11.35 1.83
N GLY A 7 -6.46 -11.78 2.82
CA GLY A 7 -6.89 -12.68 3.89
C GLY A 7 -7.65 -12.01 5.04
N LEU A 8 -7.79 -10.67 5.05
CA LEU A 8 -8.47 -9.95 6.13
C LEU A 8 -9.95 -9.71 5.84
N THR A 9 -10.73 -9.59 6.91
CA THR A 9 -12.09 -9.04 6.86
C THR A 9 -12.06 -7.60 6.33
N ALA A 10 -13.20 -7.08 5.87
CA ALA A 10 -13.27 -5.71 5.39
C ALA A 10 -12.90 -4.69 6.50
N ASP A 11 -13.35 -4.94 7.72
CA ASP A 11 -13.09 -4.07 8.87
C ASP A 11 -11.62 -4.09 9.28
N ASP A 12 -10.99 -5.26 9.34
CA ASP A 12 -9.56 -5.37 9.66
C ASP A 12 -8.68 -4.76 8.56
N ALA A 13 -9.05 -4.97 7.29
CA ALA A 13 -8.37 -4.34 6.17
C ALA A 13 -8.46 -2.81 6.26
N LYS A 14 -9.63 -2.26 6.58
CA LYS A 14 -9.82 -0.82 6.78
C LYS A 14 -8.94 -0.28 7.90
N ARG A 15 -8.91 -0.95 9.05
CA ARG A 15 -8.04 -0.55 10.19
C ARG A 15 -6.57 -0.54 9.80
N MET A 16 -6.13 -1.53 9.02
CA MET A 16 -4.74 -1.60 8.57
C MET A 16 -4.39 -0.50 7.56
N ILE A 17 -5.31 -0.18 6.64
CA ILE A 17 -5.17 0.95 5.71
C ILE A 17 -5.11 2.26 6.49
N ASP A 18 -5.98 2.48 7.48
CA ASP A 18 -6.02 3.70 8.28
C ASP A 18 -4.69 3.86 9.07
N PHE A 19 -4.17 2.77 9.65
CA PHE A 19 -2.86 2.77 10.32
C PHE A 19 -1.70 3.09 9.37
N ALA A 20 -1.62 2.38 8.24
CA ALA A 20 -0.59 2.60 7.23
C ALA A 20 -0.65 4.02 6.65
N SER A 21 -1.85 4.54 6.41
CA SER A 21 -2.07 5.90 5.93
C SER A 21 -1.52 6.93 6.91
N GLY A 22 -1.75 6.75 8.21
CA GLY A 22 -1.17 7.58 9.27
C GLY A 22 0.36 7.58 9.26
N LEU A 23 0.98 6.40 9.11
CA LEU A 23 2.44 6.29 9.01
C LEU A 23 2.98 6.98 7.76
N THR A 24 2.40 6.70 6.59
CA THR A 24 2.84 7.32 5.33
C THR A 24 2.64 8.82 5.35
N PHE A 25 1.56 9.31 5.95
CA PHE A 25 1.30 10.74 6.09
C PHE A 25 2.36 11.41 6.98
N GLY A 26 2.62 10.85 8.17
CA GLY A 26 3.62 11.39 9.09
C GLY A 26 5.05 11.38 8.52
N LEU A 27 5.37 10.39 7.67
CA LEU A 27 6.68 10.24 7.02
C LEU A 27 6.74 10.86 5.62
N GLN A 28 5.70 11.57 5.18
CA GLN A 28 5.60 12.17 3.84
C GLN A 28 5.82 11.16 2.69
N GLY A 29 5.45 9.90 2.93
CA GLY A 29 5.35 8.86 1.92
C GLY A 29 3.95 8.81 1.30
N THR A 30 3.71 7.80 0.47
CA THR A 30 2.43 7.57 -0.18
C THR A 30 1.96 6.13 0.05
N ILE A 31 0.64 5.94 -0.02
CA ILE A 31 0.00 4.63 -0.06
C ILE A 31 -0.92 4.59 -1.29
N GLU A 32 -0.78 3.57 -2.12
CA GLU A 32 -1.57 3.40 -3.35
C GLU A 32 -2.11 1.96 -3.46
N ARG A 33 -3.31 1.80 -3.99
CA ARG A 33 -3.88 0.46 -4.26
C ARG A 33 -3.41 0.00 -5.64
N ILE A 34 -2.75 -1.16 -5.69
CA ILE A 34 -2.19 -1.70 -6.94
C ILE A 34 -3.02 -2.86 -7.53
N GLY A 35 -3.89 -3.49 -6.74
CA GLY A 35 -4.81 -4.53 -7.21
C GLY A 35 -5.50 -5.25 -6.04
N GLY A 36 -6.73 -5.75 -6.21
CA GLY A 36 -7.41 -6.51 -5.14
C GLY A 36 -7.42 -5.79 -3.78
N LYS A 37 -6.98 -6.45 -2.71
CA LYS A 37 -6.69 -5.81 -1.40
C LYS A 37 -5.19 -5.61 -1.18
N VAL A 38 -4.43 -5.39 -2.25
CA VAL A 38 -2.98 -5.16 -2.25
C VAL A 38 -2.67 -3.68 -2.40
N PHE A 39 -1.85 -3.17 -1.48
CA PHE A 39 -1.43 -1.78 -1.41
C PHE A 39 0.09 -1.67 -1.46
N LEU A 40 0.58 -0.60 -2.06
CA LEU A 40 1.99 -0.26 -2.13
C LEU A 40 2.23 1.00 -1.29
N LEU A 41 3.12 0.88 -0.32
CA LEU A 41 3.61 1.98 0.50
C LEU A 41 4.96 2.43 -0.04
N THR A 42 5.10 3.73 -0.28
CA THR A 42 6.30 4.33 -0.87
C THR A 42 6.85 5.39 0.09
N PRO A 43 8.12 5.30 0.52
CA PRO A 43 8.74 6.34 1.33
C PRO A 43 8.85 7.67 0.59
N LYS A 44 9.08 8.76 1.32
CA LYS A 44 9.35 10.08 0.72
C LYS A 44 10.54 10.01 -0.24
N GLY A 45 10.38 10.59 -1.43
CA GLY A 45 11.46 10.76 -2.41
C GLY A 45 11.81 9.50 -3.20
N VAL A 46 11.05 8.43 -3.04
CA VAL A 46 11.19 7.21 -3.85
C VAL A 46 10.13 7.25 -4.95
N GLU A 47 10.56 7.19 -6.21
CA GLU A 47 9.65 6.93 -7.33
C GLU A 47 9.64 5.44 -7.66
N VAL A 48 8.44 4.88 -7.75
CA VAL A 48 8.26 3.50 -8.20
C VAL A 48 7.87 3.52 -9.68
N ALA A 49 8.58 2.73 -10.49
CA ALA A 49 8.25 2.58 -11.91
C ALA A 49 6.96 1.76 -12.12
N ALA A 50 6.21 2.06 -13.17
CA ALA A 50 4.97 1.34 -13.49
C ALA A 50 5.19 -0.16 -13.73
N SER A 51 6.33 -0.55 -14.31
CA SER A 51 6.72 -1.95 -14.52
C SER A 51 6.80 -2.73 -13.20
N VAL A 52 7.42 -2.14 -12.17
CA VAL A 52 7.54 -2.75 -10.83
C VAL A 52 6.17 -2.97 -10.21
N ARG A 53 5.24 -2.02 -10.36
CA ARG A 53 3.86 -2.19 -9.85
C ARG A 53 3.17 -3.37 -10.51
N SER A 54 3.30 -3.50 -11.83
CA SER A 54 2.68 -4.58 -12.59
C SER A 54 3.22 -5.95 -12.20
N SER A 55 4.52 -6.07 -11.90
CA SER A 55 5.12 -7.33 -11.45
C SER A 55 4.71 -7.76 -10.03
N LEU A 56 4.16 -6.85 -9.21
CA LEU A 56 3.68 -7.17 -7.86
C LEU A 56 2.26 -7.77 -7.86
N ILE A 57 1.55 -7.68 -8.99
CA ILE A 57 0.15 -8.11 -9.12
C ILE A 57 -0.07 -9.14 -10.24
N SER A 58 1.01 -9.55 -10.95
CA SER A 58 0.97 -10.64 -11.93
C SER A 58 1.18 -11.98 -11.26
#